data_AF-A0A9Y4NPN4-F1
#
_entry.id   AF-A0A9Y4NPN4-F1
#
_cell.length_a   1.000
_cell.length_b   1.000
_cell.length_c   1.000
_cell.angle_alpha   90.00
_cell.angle_beta   90.00
_cell.angle_gamma   90.00
#
_symmetry.space_group_name_H-M   'P 1'
#
loop_
_entity.id
_entity.type
_entity.pdbx_description
1 polymer ?
#
loop_
_entity_poly.entity_id
_entity_poly.type
_entity_poly.pdbx_seq_one_letter_code
_entity_poly.pdbx_strand_id
1 'polypeptide(L)'
;MAKNKKNNMNESGKQAGKAGQQPRKLRGEGKNKKAKQEDKTKKAKQEDHLEHIPFKLREIIKSKDRMKTGSKKSKKLKAAILHNSKPEDAQDGDIPVPHFKRKKKESVKAYLQRMNNEAKHVLFLTKNQVDRKPELDADKQEKPAGKGKSDKKKEHDKLRLQKLHQKKLDRQETKMEKEMFVDTVPFGEVSMAPPSFSAKPRKAQLKPQAAKELLLNSLLGHTAASTAKPSMARQRIMEEERLRAVEAYRLLKKQKQQQHEARTANVEKLKNPQ
;
A
#
# COMPACT_ATOMS: atom_id res chain seq x y z
N MET A 1 -45.05 33.10 6.91
CA MET A 1 -45.37 32.01 5.96
C MET A 1 -45.07 30.69 6.65
N ALA A 2 -46.08 29.84 6.73
CA ALA A 2 -46.20 28.71 7.63
C ALA A 2 -45.68 27.37 7.07
N LYS A 3 -45.72 26.35 7.95
CA LYS A 3 -45.75 24.88 7.72
C LYS A 3 -44.39 24.17 7.82
N ASN A 4 -44.24 22.99 8.43
CA ASN A 4 -45.11 22.18 9.30
C ASN A 4 -44.25 21.13 10.01
N LYS A 5 -44.61 20.86 11.26
CA LYS A 5 -44.21 19.75 12.13
C LYS A 5 -44.97 18.48 11.74
N LYS A 6 -44.36 17.29 11.79
CA LYS A 6 -45.03 16.00 12.08
C LYS A 6 -44.01 14.96 12.55
N ASN A 7 -44.11 14.63 13.84
CA ASN A 7 -43.70 13.34 14.41
C ASN A 7 -44.77 12.29 14.06
N ASN A 8 -44.41 11.01 14.04
CA ASN A 8 -45.04 10.00 14.91
C ASN A 8 -44.35 8.63 14.83
N MET A 9 -44.33 7.98 15.99
CA MET A 9 -43.84 6.64 16.29
C MET A 9 -44.94 5.58 16.16
N ASN A 10 -44.52 4.31 16.32
CA ASN A 10 -45.26 3.17 16.89
C ASN A 10 -46.33 2.51 15.98
N GLU A 11 -46.66 1.22 16.04
CA GLU A 11 -46.23 0.07 16.85
C GLU A 11 -46.91 -1.18 16.26
N SER A 12 -46.24 -2.32 16.40
CA SER A 12 -46.81 -3.64 16.79
C SER A 12 -47.80 -4.41 15.88
N GLY A 13 -47.63 -5.73 15.92
CA GLY A 13 -48.56 -6.71 15.34
C GLY A 13 -48.00 -8.13 15.40
N LYS A 14 -47.77 -8.65 16.61
CA LYS A 14 -47.60 -10.10 16.86
C LYS A 14 -48.90 -10.81 16.50
N GLN A 15 -48.82 -11.94 15.80
CA GLN A 15 -49.65 -13.10 16.12
C GLN A 15 -48.82 -14.38 16.06
N ALA A 16 -48.94 -15.13 17.15
CA ALA A 16 -48.29 -16.39 17.42
C ALA A 16 -49.28 -17.54 17.19
N GLY A 17 -48.72 -18.70 16.90
CA GLY A 17 -49.24 -19.97 17.38
C GLY A 17 -50.21 -20.71 16.46
N LYS A 18 -49.81 -21.92 16.06
CA LYS A 18 -50.50 -23.12 16.52
C LYS A 18 -49.59 -24.35 16.40
N ALA A 19 -49.54 -25.07 17.51
CA ALA A 19 -48.87 -26.34 17.73
C ALA A 19 -49.79 -27.50 17.30
N GLY A 20 -49.18 -28.67 17.08
CA GLY A 20 -49.86 -29.96 16.91
C GLY A 20 -48.88 -31.02 16.39
N GLN A 21 -48.17 -31.74 17.28
CA GLN A 21 -48.41 -33.16 17.63
C GLN A 21 -48.10 -34.14 16.47
N GLN A 22 -47.42 -35.29 16.58
CA GLN A 22 -46.74 -36.10 17.61
C GLN A 22 -45.90 -37.17 16.83
N PRO A 23 -45.00 -37.93 17.47
CA PRO A 23 -44.00 -38.80 16.86
C PRO A 23 -44.46 -40.25 16.72
N ARG A 24 -43.75 -41.04 15.90
CA ARG A 24 -43.75 -42.51 16.01
C ARG A 24 -42.32 -43.05 15.99
N LYS A 25 -41.99 -43.80 17.04
CA LYS A 25 -40.76 -44.58 17.23
C LYS A 25 -40.91 -45.98 16.61
N LEU A 26 -39.76 -46.68 16.63
CA LEU A 26 -39.51 -48.13 16.50
C LEU A 26 -39.28 -48.55 15.04
N ARG A 27 -38.27 -49.37 14.69
CA ARG A 27 -37.35 -50.25 15.42
C ARG A 27 -36.26 -50.68 14.41
N GLY A 28 -35.04 -50.97 14.85
CA GLY A 28 -34.05 -51.58 13.96
C GLY A 28 -32.63 -51.47 14.50
N GLU A 29 -32.31 -52.30 15.49
CA GLU A 29 -30.97 -52.49 16.02
C GLU A 29 -30.03 -53.10 14.97
N GLY A 30 -28.78 -52.64 14.94
CA GLY A 30 -27.71 -53.21 14.14
C GLY A 30 -26.37 -52.68 14.64
N LYS A 31 -25.83 -53.35 15.66
CA LYS A 31 -24.52 -53.08 16.28
C LYS A 31 -23.43 -53.17 15.21
N ASN A 32 -22.50 -52.21 15.21
CA ASN A 32 -21.07 -52.53 15.12
C ASN A 32 -20.20 -51.34 15.56
N LYS A 33 -19.43 -51.60 16.62
CA LYS A 33 -18.40 -50.74 17.17
C LYS A 33 -17.27 -50.57 16.14
N LYS A 34 -16.86 -49.34 15.88
CA LYS A 34 -15.47 -48.98 15.61
C LYS A 34 -15.27 -47.52 16.01
N ALA A 35 -14.60 -47.33 17.14
CA ALA A 35 -14.11 -46.05 17.59
C ALA A 35 -13.14 -45.48 16.54
N LYS A 36 -13.50 -44.34 15.98
CA LYS A 36 -12.53 -43.37 15.46
C LYS A 36 -12.91 -42.03 16.06
N GLN A 37 -12.05 -41.53 16.96
CA GLN A 37 -11.99 -40.12 17.29
C GLN A 37 -11.79 -39.37 15.97
N GLU A 38 -12.84 -38.72 15.49
CA GLU A 38 -12.69 -37.58 14.60
C GLU A 38 -13.19 -36.38 15.37
N ASP A 39 -12.24 -35.54 15.73
CA ASP A 39 -12.42 -34.24 16.35
C ASP A 39 -13.19 -33.35 15.37
N LYS A 40 -14.52 -33.51 15.33
CA LYS A 40 -15.42 -32.64 14.58
C LYS A 40 -15.54 -31.34 15.38
N THR A 41 -14.53 -30.49 15.26
CA THR A 41 -14.69 -29.06 15.57
C THR A 41 -15.81 -28.53 14.68
N LYS A 42 -17.01 -28.44 15.25
CA LYS A 42 -18.13 -27.70 14.70
C LYS A 42 -17.57 -26.32 14.35
N LYS A 43 -17.49 -25.97 13.06
CA LYS A 43 -17.26 -24.58 12.66
C LYS A 43 -18.46 -23.80 13.16
N ALA A 44 -18.31 -23.19 14.33
CA ALA A 44 -19.23 -22.18 14.81
C ALA A 44 -19.37 -21.15 13.69
N LYS A 45 -20.60 -20.68 13.46
CA LYS A 45 -20.89 -19.58 12.53
C LYS A 45 -20.05 -18.37 12.96
N GLN A 46 -18.86 -18.22 12.42
CA GLN A 46 -17.92 -17.12 12.69
C GLN A 46 -18.32 -15.89 11.86
N GLU A 47 -19.59 -15.50 11.90
CA GLU A 47 -20.08 -14.42 11.03
C GLU A 47 -20.46 -13.16 11.81
N ASP A 48 -20.90 -13.26 13.07
CA ASP A 48 -21.41 -12.09 13.81
C ASP A 48 -20.33 -11.08 14.25
N HIS A 49 -19.13 -11.54 14.61
CA HIS A 49 -18.09 -10.62 15.14
C HIS A 49 -17.38 -9.83 14.05
N LEU A 50 -17.34 -10.33 12.82
CA LEU A 50 -16.70 -9.64 11.70
C LEU A 50 -17.52 -8.42 11.23
N GLU A 51 -18.84 -8.43 11.47
CA GLU A 51 -19.74 -7.35 11.07
C GLU A 51 -19.58 -6.07 11.91
N HIS A 52 -19.12 -6.21 13.15
CA HIS A 52 -18.87 -5.11 14.09
C HIS A 52 -17.46 -4.50 13.91
N ILE A 53 -16.57 -5.18 13.17
CA ILE A 53 -15.21 -4.71 12.89
C ILE A 53 -15.22 -3.74 11.70
N PRO A 54 -14.48 -2.61 11.77
CA PRO A 54 -14.32 -1.68 10.65
C PRO A 54 -13.92 -2.37 9.35
N PHE A 55 -14.50 -1.92 8.22
CA PHE A 55 -14.37 -2.56 6.91
C PHE A 55 -12.91 -2.90 6.52
N LYS A 56 -11.97 -1.95 6.72
CA LYS A 56 -10.55 -2.16 6.39
C LYS A 56 -9.93 -3.30 7.18
N LEU A 57 -10.25 -3.41 8.47
CA LEU A 57 -9.74 -4.49 9.32
C LEU A 57 -10.39 -5.83 8.96
N ARG A 58 -11.69 -5.83 8.66
CA ARG A 58 -12.42 -7.00 8.16
C ARG A 58 -11.78 -7.55 6.88
N GLU A 59 -11.42 -6.67 5.95
CA GLU A 59 -10.78 -7.02 4.69
C GLU A 59 -9.36 -7.59 4.89
N ILE A 60 -8.58 -7.00 5.81
CA ILE A 60 -7.23 -7.48 6.16
C ILE A 60 -7.29 -8.86 6.84
N ILE A 61 -8.24 -9.09 7.75
CA ILE A 61 -8.42 -10.41 8.39
C ILE A 61 -8.81 -11.44 7.34
N LYS A 62 -9.81 -11.14 6.49
CA LYS A 62 -10.22 -12.03 5.40
C LYS A 62 -9.09 -12.32 4.41
N SER A 63 -8.22 -11.35 4.11
CA SER A 63 -7.07 -11.56 3.21
C SER A 63 -6.00 -12.43 3.86
N LYS A 64 -5.68 -12.21 5.15
CA LYS A 64 -4.78 -13.07 5.94
C LYS A 64 -5.28 -14.50 6.00
N ASP A 65 -6.58 -14.73 6.19
CA ASP A 65 -7.15 -16.08 6.22
C ASP A 65 -7.08 -16.76 4.85
N ARG A 66 -7.29 -16.03 3.76
CA ARG A 66 -7.09 -16.54 2.39
C ARG A 66 -5.62 -16.92 2.12
N MET A 67 -4.67 -16.16 2.68
CA MET A 67 -3.25 -16.45 2.58
C MET A 67 -2.86 -17.68 3.42
N LYS A 68 -3.41 -17.82 4.63
CA LYS A 68 -3.17 -18.97 5.51
C LYS A 68 -3.79 -20.28 5.00
N THR A 69 -5.02 -20.22 4.48
CA THR A 69 -5.76 -21.41 4.02
C THR A 69 -5.43 -21.83 2.59
N GLY A 70 -4.59 -21.05 1.89
CA GLY A 70 -4.20 -21.27 0.50
C GLY A 70 -5.35 -21.04 -0.47
N SER A 71 -5.12 -20.22 -1.50
CA SER A 71 -6.09 -19.98 -2.58
C SER A 71 -6.33 -21.27 -3.40
N LYS A 72 -7.33 -22.06 -3.01
CA LYS A 72 -7.75 -23.27 -3.76
C LYS A 72 -8.42 -22.95 -5.10
N LYS A 73 -8.84 -21.69 -5.33
CA LYS A 73 -9.57 -21.28 -6.55
C LYS A 73 -8.66 -20.84 -7.70
N SER A 74 -7.41 -20.44 -7.46
CA SER A 74 -6.51 -19.95 -8.52
C SER A 74 -5.76 -21.05 -9.28
N LYS A 75 -5.58 -22.26 -8.72
CA LYS A 75 -4.89 -23.37 -9.40
C LYS A 75 -5.71 -23.97 -10.56
N LYS A 76 -7.04 -24.02 -10.46
CA LYS A 76 -7.90 -24.57 -11.54
C LYS A 76 -7.98 -23.68 -12.79
N LEU A 77 -7.87 -22.36 -12.64
CA LEU A 77 -7.95 -21.43 -13.78
C LEU A 77 -6.64 -21.38 -14.58
N LYS A 78 -5.49 -21.54 -13.94
CA LYS A 78 -4.19 -21.58 -14.65
C LYS A 78 -4.00 -22.87 -15.46
N ALA A 79 -4.54 -23.99 -15.00
CA ALA A 79 -4.46 -25.26 -15.73
C ALA A 79 -5.33 -25.30 -17.01
N ALA A 80 -6.41 -24.52 -17.07
CA ALA A 80 -7.28 -24.45 -18.24
C ALA A 80 -6.74 -23.56 -19.38
N ILE A 81 -5.80 -22.66 -19.09
CA ILE A 81 -5.21 -21.74 -20.07
C ILE A 81 -3.99 -22.37 -20.77
N LEU A 82 -3.41 -23.44 -20.21
CA LEU A 82 -2.17 -24.06 -20.70
C LEU A 82 -2.40 -25.27 -21.64
N HIS A 83 -3.64 -25.64 -21.95
CA HIS A 83 -3.93 -26.84 -22.74
C HIS A 83 -4.35 -26.49 -24.18
N ASN A 84 -3.44 -26.78 -25.11
CA ASN A 84 -3.54 -26.95 -26.57
C ASN A 84 -2.87 -25.88 -27.44
N SER A 85 -1.55 -25.86 -27.46
CA SER A 85 -0.80 -25.62 -28.69
C SER A 85 0.50 -26.39 -28.59
N LYS A 86 0.68 -27.41 -29.43
CA LYS A 86 2.01 -28.00 -29.65
C LYS A 86 2.90 -26.89 -30.26
N PRO A 87 4.13 -26.67 -29.76
CA PRO A 87 5.04 -25.74 -30.38
C PRO A 87 5.76 -26.46 -31.51
N GLU A 88 5.19 -26.43 -32.71
CA GLU A 88 5.94 -26.70 -33.94
C GLU A 88 6.15 -25.31 -34.58
N ASP A 89 7.41 -24.90 -34.65
CA ASP A 89 7.96 -23.81 -35.46
C ASP A 89 7.44 -22.37 -35.26
N ALA A 90 7.04 -21.98 -34.05
CA ALA A 90 6.88 -20.55 -33.74
C ALA A 90 8.26 -19.93 -33.46
N GLN A 91 8.85 -19.28 -34.46
CA GLN A 91 9.96 -18.34 -34.26
C GLN A 91 9.60 -17.36 -33.13
N ASP A 92 10.56 -17.06 -32.25
CA ASP A 92 10.37 -16.24 -31.05
C ASP A 92 9.75 -14.88 -31.39
N GLY A 93 8.41 -14.79 -31.29
CA GLY A 93 7.64 -13.57 -31.53
C GLY A 93 6.58 -13.63 -32.63
N ASP A 94 6.28 -14.78 -33.23
CA ASP A 94 5.12 -14.89 -34.12
C ASP A 94 3.82 -15.20 -33.36
N ILE A 95 2.69 -14.62 -33.79
CA ILE A 95 1.39 -14.84 -33.12
C ILE A 95 0.85 -16.20 -33.56
N PRO A 96 0.54 -17.11 -32.62
CA PRO A 96 -0.02 -18.40 -32.99
C PRO A 96 -1.38 -18.21 -33.67
N VAL A 97 -1.52 -18.72 -34.89
CA VAL A 97 -2.75 -18.67 -35.67
C VAL A 97 -3.73 -19.74 -35.17
N PRO A 98 -4.86 -19.38 -34.53
CA PRO A 98 -5.80 -20.37 -34.00
C PRO A 98 -6.58 -21.06 -35.12
N HIS A 99 -6.74 -22.38 -35.01
CA HIS A 99 -7.59 -23.14 -35.93
C HIS A 99 -9.04 -23.19 -35.45
N PHE A 100 -9.93 -22.48 -36.16
CA PHE A 100 -11.36 -22.44 -35.87
C PHE A 100 -12.11 -23.64 -36.45
N LYS A 101 -11.86 -24.83 -35.88
CA LYS A 101 -12.65 -26.04 -36.19
C LYS A 101 -13.51 -26.42 -34.99
N ARG A 102 -14.76 -26.86 -35.26
CA ARG A 102 -15.68 -27.28 -34.21
C ARG A 102 -15.26 -28.64 -33.62
N LYS A 103 -15.11 -28.74 -32.29
CA LYS A 103 -14.76 -29.98 -31.59
C LYS A 103 -15.95 -30.96 -31.53
N LYS A 104 -15.68 -32.27 -31.49
CA LYS A 104 -16.70 -33.33 -31.53
C LYS A 104 -17.79 -33.24 -30.44
N LYS A 105 -17.46 -32.71 -29.26
CA LYS A 105 -18.36 -32.62 -28.08
C LYS A 105 -18.73 -31.18 -27.70
N GLU A 106 -18.41 -30.18 -28.53
CA GLU A 106 -18.73 -28.77 -28.19
C GLU A 106 -20.05 -28.33 -28.80
N SER A 107 -20.84 -27.59 -28.03
CA SER A 107 -22.06 -26.95 -28.54
C SER A 107 -21.71 -25.78 -29.45
N VAL A 108 -22.65 -25.39 -30.33
CA VAL A 108 -22.48 -24.24 -31.24
C VAL A 108 -22.14 -22.96 -30.46
N LYS A 109 -22.83 -22.73 -29.34
CA LYS A 109 -22.59 -21.55 -28.48
C LYS A 109 -21.19 -21.57 -27.87
N ALA A 110 -20.71 -22.74 -27.42
CA ALA A 110 -19.37 -22.87 -26.86
C ALA A 110 -18.28 -22.66 -27.93
N TYR A 111 -18.50 -23.15 -29.16
CA TYR A 111 -17.62 -22.88 -30.30
C TYR A 111 -17.51 -21.39 -30.60
N LEU A 112 -18.64 -20.69 -30.74
CA LEU A 112 -18.66 -19.25 -31.01
C LEU A 112 -17.97 -18.45 -29.91
N GLN A 113 -18.16 -18.82 -28.63
CA GLN A 113 -17.45 -18.18 -27.52
C GLN A 113 -15.94 -18.40 -27.59
N ARG A 114 -15.49 -19.62 -27.84
CA ARG A 114 -14.07 -19.94 -27.99
C ARG A 114 -13.44 -19.18 -29.15
N MET A 115 -14.09 -19.22 -30.31
CA MET A 115 -13.68 -18.49 -31.52
C MET A 115 -13.56 -16.99 -31.23
N ASN A 116 -14.58 -16.38 -30.61
CA ASN A 116 -14.58 -14.96 -30.26
C ASN A 116 -13.48 -14.59 -29.26
N ASN A 117 -13.19 -15.46 -28.28
CA ASN A 117 -12.14 -15.22 -27.30
C ASN A 117 -10.74 -15.32 -27.92
N GLU A 118 -10.51 -16.35 -28.74
CA GLU A 118 -9.26 -16.53 -29.49
C GLU A 118 -9.03 -15.37 -30.46
N ALA A 119 -10.05 -14.92 -31.19
CA ALA A 119 -9.96 -13.76 -32.09
C ALA A 119 -9.61 -12.46 -31.35
N LYS A 120 -10.24 -12.20 -30.19
CA LYS A 120 -9.89 -11.06 -29.33
C LYS A 120 -8.46 -11.15 -28.81
N HIS A 121 -8.00 -12.36 -28.49
CA HIS A 121 -6.66 -12.59 -27.97
C HIS A 121 -5.60 -12.35 -29.05
N VAL A 122 -5.80 -12.88 -30.26
CA VAL A 122 -4.93 -12.59 -31.42
C VAL A 122 -4.88 -11.09 -31.70
N LEU A 123 -6.03 -10.43 -31.77
CA LEU A 123 -6.09 -8.97 -31.97
C LEU A 123 -5.33 -8.19 -30.88
N PHE A 124 -5.41 -8.65 -29.62
CA PHE A 124 -4.64 -8.07 -28.53
C PHE A 124 -3.13 -8.28 -28.73
N LEU A 125 -2.70 -9.49 -29.10
CA LEU A 125 -1.28 -9.76 -29.37
C LEU A 125 -0.76 -8.91 -30.52
N THR A 126 -1.51 -8.78 -31.62
CA THR A 126 -1.15 -7.95 -32.79
C THR A 126 -0.96 -6.48 -32.41
N LYS A 127 -1.87 -5.92 -31.60
CA LYS A 127 -1.77 -4.52 -31.14
C LYS A 127 -0.55 -4.24 -30.27
N ASN A 128 0.02 -5.27 -29.65
CA ASN A 128 1.20 -5.15 -28.79
C ASN A 128 2.50 -5.56 -29.49
N GLN A 129 2.44 -5.96 -30.76
CA GLN A 129 3.63 -6.21 -31.57
C GLN A 129 4.18 -4.90 -32.13
N VAL A 130 5.51 -4.83 -32.22
CA VAL A 130 6.20 -3.77 -32.95
C VAL A 130 5.98 -4.01 -34.44
N ASP A 131 5.82 -2.95 -35.23
CA ASP A 131 5.70 -3.05 -36.69
C ASP A 131 6.88 -3.85 -37.25
N ARG A 132 6.61 -5.07 -37.73
CA ARG A 132 7.62 -5.89 -38.39
C ARG A 132 7.95 -5.20 -39.70
N LYS A 133 9.21 -4.77 -39.84
CA LYS A 133 9.80 -4.32 -41.09
C LYS A 133 10.61 -5.48 -41.66
N PRO A 134 9.99 -6.41 -42.39
CA PRO A 134 10.67 -7.58 -42.94
C PRO A 134 11.75 -7.21 -43.97
N GLU A 135 11.73 -5.98 -44.48
CA GLU A 135 12.71 -5.45 -45.44
C GLU A 135 14.02 -4.97 -44.78
N LEU A 136 14.10 -4.89 -43.44
CA LEU A 136 15.31 -4.48 -42.72
C LEU A 136 16.03 -5.70 -42.11
N ASP A 137 17.36 -5.74 -42.27
CA ASP A 137 18.24 -6.79 -41.72
C ASP A 137 18.01 -7.03 -40.22
N ALA A 138 18.15 -8.29 -39.79
CA ALA A 138 17.84 -8.78 -38.44
C ALA A 138 18.53 -7.99 -37.31
N ASP A 139 19.67 -7.35 -37.58
CA ASP A 139 20.43 -6.56 -36.60
C ASP A 139 19.87 -5.15 -36.36
N LYS A 140 18.99 -4.65 -37.25
CA LYS A 140 18.32 -3.34 -37.14
C LYS A 140 16.87 -3.45 -36.66
N GLN A 141 16.36 -4.66 -36.43
CA GLN A 141 15.04 -4.85 -35.87
C GLN A 141 15.02 -4.38 -34.41
N GLU A 142 14.11 -3.46 -34.11
CA GLU A 142 13.88 -2.97 -32.76
C GLU A 142 13.50 -4.16 -31.87
N LYS A 143 14.44 -4.60 -31.02
CA LYS A 143 14.18 -5.65 -30.03
C LYS A 143 12.95 -5.26 -29.21
N PRO A 144 12.02 -6.18 -28.93
CA PRO A 144 10.85 -5.86 -28.14
C PRO A 144 11.32 -5.32 -26.80
N ALA A 145 11.04 -4.03 -26.57
CA ALA A 145 11.47 -3.30 -25.39
C ALA A 145 10.85 -3.93 -24.15
N GLY A 146 11.54 -4.92 -23.60
CA GLY A 146 11.15 -5.62 -22.39
C GLY A 146 10.87 -4.59 -21.29
N LYS A 147 9.63 -4.57 -20.81
CA LYS A 147 9.25 -3.96 -19.52
C LYS A 147 9.63 -2.47 -19.39
N GLY A 148 9.54 -1.71 -20.48
CA GLY A 148 9.62 -0.25 -20.40
C GLY A 148 8.55 0.30 -19.45
N LYS A 149 8.93 1.19 -18.54
CA LYS A 149 7.96 1.98 -17.76
C LYS A 149 7.01 2.67 -18.75
N SER A 150 5.72 2.77 -18.42
CA SER A 150 4.77 3.55 -19.23
C SER A 150 5.32 4.97 -19.44
N ASP A 151 5.05 5.57 -20.59
CA ASP A 151 5.66 6.86 -20.94
C ASP A 151 5.30 7.95 -19.92
N LYS A 152 4.07 7.91 -19.40
CA LYS A 152 3.63 8.75 -18.27
C LYS A 152 4.51 8.61 -17.01
N LYS A 153 5.02 7.41 -16.73
CA LYS A 153 5.93 7.19 -15.60
C LYS A 153 7.33 7.71 -15.90
N LYS A 154 7.81 7.62 -17.15
CA LYS A 154 9.08 8.22 -17.56
C LYS A 154 9.02 9.75 -17.45
N GLU A 155 7.94 10.36 -17.90
CA GLU A 155 7.70 11.81 -17.78
C GLU A 155 7.64 12.27 -16.33
N HIS A 156 6.91 11.54 -15.48
CA HIS A 156 6.85 11.85 -14.05
C HIS A 156 8.23 11.75 -13.37
N ASP A 157 9.02 10.72 -13.71
CA ASP A 157 10.38 10.56 -13.20
C ASP A 157 11.30 11.72 -13.67
N LYS A 158 11.20 12.14 -14.94
CA LYS A 158 11.93 13.30 -15.49
C LYS A 158 11.53 14.61 -14.81
N LEU A 159 10.23 14.87 -14.65
CA LEU A 159 9.70 16.07 -14.00
C LEU A 159 10.18 16.16 -12.54
N ARG A 160 10.19 15.03 -11.83
CA ARG A 160 10.69 14.96 -10.46
C ARG A 160 12.17 15.31 -10.37
N LEU A 161 12.98 14.84 -11.34
CA LEU A 161 14.40 15.14 -11.40
C LEU A 161 14.65 16.63 -11.68
N GLN A 162 13.93 17.22 -12.64
CA GLN A 162 14.01 18.66 -12.95
C GLN A 162 13.65 19.52 -11.74
N LYS A 163 12.59 19.17 -11.01
CA LYS A 163 12.20 19.88 -9.78
C LYS A 163 13.26 19.82 -8.69
N LEU A 164 13.99 18.71 -8.58
CA LEU A 164 15.11 18.60 -7.63
C LEU A 164 16.30 19.45 -8.06
N HIS A 165 16.56 19.57 -9.37
CA HIS A 165 17.61 20.43 -9.89
C HIS A 165 17.29 21.91 -9.66
N GLN A 166 16.08 22.35 -10.00
CA GLN A 166 15.61 23.72 -9.73
C GLN A 166 15.76 24.09 -8.25
N LYS A 167 15.27 23.23 -7.34
CA LYS A 167 15.43 23.45 -5.89
C LYS A 167 16.88 23.57 -5.41
N LYS A 168 17.86 23.02 -6.13
CA LYS A 168 19.28 23.19 -5.80
C LYS A 168 19.78 24.56 -6.27
N LEU A 169 19.37 25.00 -7.46
CA LEU A 169 19.69 26.32 -7.99
C LEU A 169 19.08 27.41 -7.11
N ASP A 170 17.79 27.33 -6.77
CA ASP A 170 17.13 28.30 -5.88
C ASP A 170 17.85 28.39 -4.51
N ARG A 171 18.35 27.26 -4.01
CA ARG A 171 19.13 27.21 -2.76
C ARG A 171 20.52 27.83 -2.89
N GLN A 172 21.13 27.79 -4.06
CA GLN A 172 22.38 28.46 -4.33
C GLN A 172 22.15 29.97 -4.46
N GLU A 173 21.14 30.38 -5.21
CA GLU A 173 20.75 31.79 -5.35
C GLU A 173 20.45 32.42 -3.99
N THR A 174 19.61 31.80 -3.17
CA THR A 174 19.32 32.29 -1.81
C THR A 174 20.53 32.34 -0.88
N LYS A 175 21.58 31.56 -1.13
CA LYS A 175 22.85 31.66 -0.38
C LYS A 175 23.66 32.85 -0.88
N MET A 176 23.79 33.01 -2.20
CA MET A 176 24.50 34.14 -2.79
C MET A 176 23.84 35.46 -2.42
N GLU A 177 22.51 35.54 -2.45
CA GLU A 177 21.76 36.72 -1.98
C GLU A 177 22.10 37.03 -0.52
N LYS A 178 22.09 36.02 0.37
CA LYS A 178 22.45 36.22 1.78
C LYS A 178 23.88 36.72 1.94
N GLU A 179 24.82 36.19 1.17
CA GLU A 179 26.22 36.64 1.19
C GLU A 179 26.34 38.09 0.73
N MET A 180 25.55 38.52 -0.26
CA MET A 180 25.49 39.92 -0.70
C MET A 180 24.92 40.89 0.35
N PHE A 181 24.08 40.41 1.29
CA PHE A 181 23.48 41.22 2.36
C PHE A 181 24.26 41.15 3.70
N VAL A 182 25.45 40.55 3.72
CA VAL A 182 26.32 40.50 4.91
C VAL A 182 27.47 41.49 4.73
N ASP A 183 27.32 42.68 5.32
CA ASP A 183 28.41 43.64 5.43
C ASP A 183 29.37 43.23 6.56
N THR A 184 30.63 42.95 6.20
CA THR A 184 31.66 42.63 7.18
C THR A 184 32.23 43.92 7.75
N VAL A 185 31.71 44.34 8.90
CA VAL A 185 32.20 45.53 9.63
C VAL A 185 33.32 45.12 10.59
N PRO A 186 34.50 45.77 10.57
CA PRO A 186 35.56 45.48 11.52
C PRO A 186 35.12 45.78 12.96
N PHE A 187 35.50 44.89 13.89
CA PHE A 187 35.18 45.04 15.31
C PHE A 187 35.86 46.30 15.87
N GLY A 188 35.08 47.29 16.27
CA GLY A 188 35.56 48.56 16.85
C GLY A 188 34.87 49.81 16.29
N GLU A 189 34.33 49.76 15.07
CA GLU A 189 33.53 50.84 14.48
C GLU A 189 32.05 50.56 14.77
N VAL A 190 31.67 50.77 16.03
CA VAL A 190 30.29 50.61 16.48
C VAL A 190 29.47 51.79 15.95
N SER A 191 28.79 51.62 14.82
CA SER A 191 27.50 52.29 14.67
C SER A 191 26.58 51.63 15.70
N MET A 192 26.41 52.32 16.84
CA MET A 192 25.50 51.91 17.90
C MET A 192 24.16 51.60 17.23
N ALA A 193 23.69 50.36 17.40
CA ALA A 193 22.52 49.76 16.79
C ALA A 193 21.51 50.77 16.20
N PRO A 194 20.95 50.53 14.98
CA PRO A 194 19.96 51.44 14.41
C PRO A 194 18.93 51.78 15.49
N PRO A 195 18.64 53.07 15.72
CA PRO A 195 17.85 53.50 16.87
C PRO A 195 16.57 52.67 16.90
N SER A 196 16.42 51.87 17.96
CA SER A 196 15.24 51.05 18.12
C SER A 196 14.06 52.01 18.27
N PHE A 197 13.17 52.06 17.28
CA PHE A 197 11.90 52.79 17.38
C PHE A 197 11.03 52.08 18.44
N SER A 198 11.26 52.43 19.71
CA SER A 198 10.43 52.03 20.85
C SER A 198 9.16 52.89 20.95
N ALA A 199 8.96 53.82 20.02
CA ALA A 199 7.77 54.65 19.92
C ALA A 199 6.57 53.76 19.61
N LYS A 200 5.80 53.43 20.65
CA LYS A 200 4.49 52.80 20.50
C LYS A 200 3.66 53.72 19.60
N PRO A 201 3.05 53.23 18.51
CA PRO A 201 2.16 54.06 17.70
C PRO A 201 1.08 54.64 18.62
N ARG A 202 0.90 55.97 18.57
CA ARG A 202 0.12 56.80 19.52
C ARG A 202 -1.34 56.33 19.73
N LYS A 203 -1.83 55.38 18.93
CA LYS A 203 -3.19 54.81 18.97
C LYS A 203 -3.26 53.27 19.06
N ALA A 204 -2.17 52.55 19.32
CA ALA A 204 -2.26 51.10 19.50
C ALA A 204 -2.85 50.75 20.87
N GLN A 205 -4.04 50.14 20.86
CA GLN A 205 -4.62 49.51 22.05
C GLN A 205 -3.82 48.24 22.35
N LEU A 206 -3.03 48.25 23.43
CA LEU A 206 -2.41 47.04 24.00
C LEU A 206 -3.51 46.19 24.65
N LYS A 207 -4.26 45.45 23.83
CA LYS A 207 -5.06 44.34 24.35
C LYS A 207 -4.07 43.22 24.68
N PRO A 208 -3.99 42.72 25.93
CA PRO A 208 -3.22 41.51 26.18
C PRO A 208 -3.82 40.43 25.28
N GLN A 209 -3.04 39.95 24.32
CA GLN A 209 -3.44 38.82 23.51
C GLN A 209 -3.66 37.67 24.50
N ALA A 210 -4.92 37.31 24.73
CA ALA A 210 -5.26 36.22 25.62
C ALA A 210 -4.48 34.99 25.13
N ALA A 211 -3.58 34.48 25.98
CA ALA A 211 -2.77 33.31 25.71
C ALA A 211 -3.69 32.08 25.67
N LYS A 212 -4.42 31.93 24.56
CA LYS A 212 -5.25 30.76 24.29
C LYS A 212 -4.29 29.65 23.89
N GLU A 213 -3.99 28.77 24.84
CA GLU A 213 -3.28 27.54 24.56
C GLU A 213 -4.05 26.73 23.50
N LEU A 214 -3.34 26.11 22.57
CA LEU A 214 -3.96 25.26 21.55
C LEU A 214 -4.70 24.12 22.25
N LEU A 215 -5.96 23.85 21.88
CA LEU A 215 -6.79 22.79 22.47
C LEU A 215 -6.09 21.41 22.48
N LEU A 216 -5.25 21.16 21.48
CA LEU A 216 -4.42 19.95 21.40
C LEU A 216 -3.42 19.80 22.56
N ASN A 217 -2.87 20.90 23.07
CA ASN A 217 -1.94 20.90 24.20
C ASN A 217 -2.64 20.46 25.48
N SER A 218 -3.90 20.89 25.68
CA SER A 218 -4.76 20.45 26.79
C SER A 218 -5.09 18.95 26.68
N LEU A 219 -5.39 18.46 25.48
CA LEU A 219 -5.76 17.05 25.27
C LEU A 219 -4.58 16.10 25.42
N LEU A 220 -3.38 16.53 25.00
CA LEU A 220 -2.17 15.71 25.04
C LEU A 220 -1.40 15.84 26.37
N GLY A 221 -1.85 16.71 27.28
CA GLY A 221 -1.17 16.99 28.55
C GLY A 221 0.18 17.69 28.37
N HIS A 222 0.41 18.29 27.20
CA HIS A 222 1.66 18.96 26.87
C HIS A 222 1.47 20.45 27.18
N THR A 223 1.89 20.90 28.37
CA THR A 223 2.08 22.33 28.61
C THR A 223 3.02 22.88 27.55
N ALA A 224 2.68 24.02 26.92
CA ALA A 224 3.48 24.60 25.85
C ALA A 224 4.96 24.55 26.22
N ALA A 225 5.74 23.73 25.50
CA ALA A 225 7.16 23.60 25.75
C ALA A 225 7.73 25.03 25.68
N SER A 226 8.23 25.51 26.82
CA SER A 226 8.73 26.87 26.93
C SER A 226 9.66 27.14 25.76
N THR A 227 9.35 28.18 24.98
CA THR A 227 10.20 28.65 23.88
C THR A 227 11.50 29.25 24.40
N ALA A 228 11.68 29.34 25.73
CA ALA A 228 12.91 29.72 26.37
C ALA A 228 13.98 28.64 26.16
N LYS A 229 15.20 29.11 25.84
CA LYS A 229 16.37 28.23 25.74
C LYS A 229 16.53 27.46 27.06
N PRO A 230 16.65 26.12 27.04
CA PRO A 230 16.86 25.35 28.26
C PRO A 230 18.17 25.79 28.94
N SER A 231 18.22 25.72 30.28
CA SER A 231 19.45 26.04 31.04
C SER A 231 20.62 25.18 30.58
N MET A 232 21.86 25.68 30.72
CA MET A 232 23.08 24.95 30.33
C MET A 232 23.16 23.53 30.93
N ALA A 233 22.73 23.37 32.18
CA ALA A 233 22.68 22.05 32.83
C ALA A 233 21.69 21.10 32.13
N ARG A 234 20.51 21.60 31.75
CA ARG A 234 19.50 20.83 31.02
C ARG A 234 19.96 20.48 29.60
N GLN A 235 20.69 21.39 28.94
CA GLN A 235 21.29 21.12 27.63
C GLN A 235 22.27 19.95 27.69
N ARG A 236 23.16 19.93 28.70
CA ARG A 236 24.11 18.83 28.91
C ARG A 236 23.42 17.48 29.09
N ILE A 237 22.36 17.42 29.90
CA ILE A 237 21.59 16.19 30.11
C ILE A 237 20.96 15.71 28.79
N MET A 238 20.34 16.62 28.03
CA MET A 238 19.73 16.26 26.75
C MET A 238 20.76 15.80 25.70
N GLU A 239 21.95 16.40 25.70
CA GLU A 239 23.04 16.02 24.81
C GLU A 239 23.63 14.66 25.18
N GLU A 240 23.81 14.36 26.46
CA GLU A 240 24.25 13.06 26.94
C GLU A 240 23.25 11.95 26.59
N GLU A 241 21.95 12.19 26.81
CA GLU A 241 20.90 11.26 26.39
C GLU A 241 20.91 11.03 24.87
N ARG A 242 21.13 12.10 24.09
CA ARG A 242 21.25 12.02 22.64
C ARG A 242 22.46 11.17 22.24
N LEU A 243 23.62 11.36 22.87
CA LEU A 243 24.83 10.57 22.59
C LEU A 243 24.59 9.10 22.90
N ARG A 244 24.02 8.79 24.07
CA ARG A 244 23.69 7.42 24.49
C ARG A 244 22.74 6.73 23.50
N ALA A 245 21.72 7.44 23.02
CA ALA A 245 20.79 6.93 22.02
C ALA A 245 21.47 6.65 20.66
N VAL A 246 22.38 7.53 20.24
CA VAL A 246 23.14 7.38 18.99
C VAL A 246 24.09 6.18 19.07
N GLU A 247 24.79 6.00 20.20
CA GLU A 247 25.65 4.85 20.42
C GLU A 247 24.87 3.54 20.42
N ALA A 248 23.75 3.48 21.15
CA ALA A 248 22.87 2.32 21.14
C ALA A 248 22.37 2.00 19.72
N TYR A 249 21.99 3.01 18.94
CA TYR A 249 21.59 2.85 17.54
C TYR A 249 22.73 2.31 16.67
N ARG A 250 23.96 2.83 16.83
CA ARG A 250 25.14 2.34 16.09
C ARG A 250 25.44 0.88 16.39
N LEU A 251 25.39 0.48 17.67
CA LEU A 251 25.61 -0.91 18.08
C LEU A 251 24.54 -1.83 17.48
N LEU A 252 23.26 -1.45 17.57
CA LEU A 252 22.15 -2.21 17.01
C LEU A 252 22.27 -2.35 15.48
N LYS A 253 22.69 -1.27 14.81
CA LYS A 253 22.92 -1.29 13.36
C LYS A 253 24.08 -2.22 12.97
N LYS A 254 25.18 -2.21 13.71
CA LYS A 254 26.32 -3.11 13.51
C LYS A 254 25.91 -4.58 13.70
N GLN A 255 25.14 -4.89 14.74
CA GLN A 255 24.61 -6.23 14.98
C GLN A 255 23.72 -6.71 13.83
N LYS A 256 22.81 -5.86 13.34
CA LYS A 256 21.96 -6.20 12.19
C LYS A 256 22.75 -6.47 10.91
N GLN A 257 23.82 -5.72 10.69
CA GLN A 257 24.71 -5.93 9.55
C GLN A 257 25.41 -7.29 9.65
N GLN A 258 26.00 -7.63 10.80
CA GLN A 258 26.63 -8.93 11.02
C GLN A 258 25.64 -10.10 10.84
N GLN A 259 24.40 -9.95 11.33
CA GLN A 259 23.35 -10.96 11.10
C GLN A 259 23.00 -11.12 9.62
N HIS A 260 23.01 -10.03 8.86
CA HIS A 260 22.78 -10.09 7.41
C HIS A 260 23.93 -10.79 6.70
N GLU A 261 25.18 -10.44 7.03
CA GLU A 261 26.40 -11.08 6.48
C GLU A 261 26.46 -12.58 6.81
N ALA A 262 26.13 -12.97 8.05
CA ALA A 262 26.05 -14.37 8.43
C ALA A 262 24.95 -15.12 7.66
N ARG A 263 23.79 -14.49 7.44
CA ARG A 263 22.71 -15.07 6.63
C ARG A 263 23.12 -15.21 5.16
N THR A 264 23.79 -14.22 4.57
CA THR A 264 24.26 -14.31 3.19
C THR A 264 25.33 -15.38 3.03
N ALA A 265 26.29 -15.45 3.95
CA ALA A 265 27.32 -16.50 3.95
C ALA A 265 26.72 -17.91 4.10
N ASN A 266 25.70 -18.08 4.97
CA ASN A 266 25.00 -19.36 5.10
C ASN A 266 24.21 -19.71 3.82
N VAL A 267 23.60 -18.74 3.15
CA VAL A 267 22.91 -18.95 1.87
C VAL A 267 23.91 -19.32 0.76
N GLU A 268 25.11 -18.74 0.75
CA GLU A 268 26.17 -19.10 -0.19
C GLU A 268 26.68 -20.52 0.04
N LYS A 269 26.92 -20.93 1.30
CA LYS A 269 27.27 -22.32 1.65
C LYS A 269 26.22 -23.34 1.21
N LEU A 270 24.93 -22.98 1.29
CA LEU A 270 23.84 -23.85 0.81
C LEU A 270 23.76 -23.94 -0.72
N LYS A 271 24.23 -22.92 -1.45
CA LYS A 271 24.25 -22.92 -2.92
C LYS A 271 25.42 -23.72 -3.48
N ASN A 272 26.54 -23.75 -2.76
CA ASN A 272 27.74 -24.50 -3.12
C ASN A 272 28.07 -25.54 -2.01
N PRO A 273 27.30 -26.63 -1.90
CA PRO A 273 27.68 -27.73 -1.02
C PRO A 273 28.93 -28.40 -1.60
N GLN A 274 30.00 -28.48 -0.79
CA GLN A 274 31.12 -29.40 -1.04
C GLN A 274 30.66 -30.85 -0.85
#